data_AF-A0A7V9R7B0-F1
#
_entry.id   AF-A0A7V9R7B0-F1
#
_cell.length_a   1.000
_cell.length_b   1.000
_cell.length_c   1.000
_cell.angle_alpha   90.00
_cell.angle_beta   90.00
_cell.angle_gamma   90.00
#
_symmetry.space_group_name_H-M   'P 1'
#
loop_
_entity.id
_entity.type
_entity.pdbx_description
1 polymer ?
#
loop_
_entity_poly.entity_id
_entity_poly.type
_entity_poly.pdbx_seq_one_letter_code
_entity_poly.pdbx_strand_id
1 'polypeptide(L)' 'MAIRRYKPTSPGRRGASVADFAEITRTTPEKTLVRPLPRKGGRNSSGRITTRHQGGGHKR' A
#
# COMPACT_ATOMS: atom_id res chain seq x y z
N MET A 1 14.25 2.98 -9.37
CA MET A 1 13.46 4.06 -8.71
C MET A 1 14.33 4.91 -7.78
N ALA A 2 14.37 6.23 -7.97
CA ALA A 2 14.99 7.15 -7.02
C ALA A 2 14.02 7.56 -5.89
N ILE A 3 14.55 8.18 -4.84
CA ILE A 3 13.77 8.66 -3.69
C ILE A 3 13.52 10.15 -3.82
N ARG A 4 12.25 10.55 -3.85
CA ARG A 4 11.84 11.96 -3.81
C ARG A 4 11.54 12.37 -2.37
N ARG A 5 12.37 13.27 -1.82
CA ARG A 5 12.18 13.87 -0.50
C ARG A 5 11.19 15.03 -0.57
N TYR A 6 10.26 15.13 0.37
CA TYR A 6 9.32 16.25 0.43
C TYR A 6 9.96 17.52 1.00
N LYS A 7 9.44 18.69 0.60
CA LYS A 7 9.70 19.94 1.33
C LYS A 7 8.96 19.90 2.68
N PRO A 8 9.55 20.44 3.76
CA PRO A 8 8.96 20.38 5.11
C PRO A 8 7.83 21.42 5.28
N THR A 9 6.72 21.24 4.56
CA THR A 9 5.56 22.15 4.60
C THR A 9 4.60 21.87 5.76
N SER A 10 4.73 20.71 6.42
CA SER A 10 4.01 20.36 7.65
C SER A 10 4.84 19.41 8.53
N PRO A 11 4.57 19.30 9.85
CA PRO A 11 5.35 18.43 10.74
C PRO A 11 5.39 16.97 10.29
N GLY A 12 4.24 16.44 9.83
CA GLY A 12 4.16 15.06 9.33
C GLY A 12 4.93 14.80 8.04
N ARG A 13 5.24 15.84 7.24
CA ARG A 13 6.00 15.73 5.99
C ARG A 13 7.50 15.98 6.13
N ARG A 14 7.97 16.49 7.29
CA ARG A 14 9.34 16.99 7.48
C ARG A 14 10.45 15.96 7.22
N GLY A 15 10.20 14.68 7.55
CA GLY A 15 11.13 13.57 7.27
C GLY A 15 10.58 12.57 6.24
N ALA A 16 9.42 12.85 5.64
CA ALA A 16 8.76 11.91 4.74
C ALA A 16 9.39 11.95 3.33
N SER A 17 9.43 10.79 2.69
CA SER A 17 9.84 10.63 1.31
C SER A 17 8.94 9.62 0.60
N VAL A 18 8.95 9.64 -0.74
CA VAL A 18 8.23 8.69 -1.59
C VAL A 18 9.14 8.21 -2.72
N ALA A 19 8.79 7.07 -3.30
CA ALA A 19 9.39 6.66 -4.57
C ALA A 19 9.03 7.66 -5.69
N ASP A 20 9.95 7.85 -6.62
CA ASP A 20 9.77 8.73 -7.78
C ASP A 20 8.96 8.10 -8.93
N PHE A 21 8.87 6.77 -8.96
CA PHE A 21 8.16 5.97 -9.95
C PHE A 21 8.58 6.22 -11.41
N ALA A 22 9.81 6.67 -11.67
CA ALA A 22 10.28 7.02 -13.01
C ALA A 22 10.25 5.85 -14.02
N GLU A 23 10.33 4.62 -13.52
CA GLU A 23 10.31 3.38 -14.32
C GLU A 23 8.87 2.88 -14.62
N ILE A 24 7.84 3.42 -13.95
CA ILE A 24 6.46 2.99 -14.17
C ILE A 24 5.93 3.60 -15.46
N THR A 25 5.71 2.75 -16.47
CA THR A 25 5.26 3.18 -17.80
C THR A 25 3.73 3.25 -17.95
N ARG A 26 2.97 2.51 -17.13
CA ARG A 26 1.50 2.48 -17.15
C ARG A 26 0.95 2.39 -15.73
N THR A 27 -0.11 3.15 -15.44
CA THR A 27 -0.73 3.22 -14.10
C THR A 27 -1.92 2.27 -13.91
N THR A 28 -2.49 1.74 -15.00
CA THR A 28 -3.63 0.81 -14.98
C THR A 28 -3.18 -0.63 -15.26
N PRO A 29 -3.66 -1.62 -14.49
CA PRO A 29 -3.35 -3.02 -14.74
C PRO A 29 -4.18 -3.57 -15.91
N GLU A 30 -3.73 -4.69 -16.47
CA GLU A 30 -4.45 -5.37 -17.55
C GLU A 30 -5.71 -6.05 -17.00
N LYS A 31 -6.89 -5.70 -17.52
CA LYS A 31 -8.18 -6.06 -16.91
C LYS A 31 -8.40 -7.57 -16.81
N THR A 32 -7.97 -8.32 -17.82
CA THR A 32 -8.14 -9.78 -17.88
C THR A 32 -7.30 -10.54 -16.85
N LEU A 33 -6.20 -9.94 -16.39
CA LEU A 33 -5.24 -10.53 -15.46
C LEU A 33 -5.54 -10.20 -13.99
N VAL A 34 -6.48 -9.30 -13.70
CA VAL A 34 -6.84 -8.91 -12.33
C VAL A 34 -7.88 -9.86 -11.74
N ARG A 35 -7.78 -10.15 -10.44
CA ARG A 35 -8.76 -10.91 -9.65
C ARG A 35 -9.03 -10.21 -8.32
N PRO A 36 -10.24 -10.35 -7.75
CA PRO A 36 -10.54 -9.77 -6.44
C PRO A 36 -9.69 -10.42 -5.34
N LEU A 37 -9.15 -9.61 -4.44
CA LEU A 37 -8.36 -10.09 -3.31
C LEU A 37 -9.10 -9.82 -1.99
N PRO A 38 -9.79 -10.81 -1.42
CA PRO A 38 -10.45 -10.66 -0.13
C PRO A 38 -9.43 -10.49 1.00
N ARG A 39 -9.75 -9.62 1.96
CA ARG A 39 -8.85 -9.30 3.08
C ARG A 39 -9.17 -10.15 4.30
N LYS A 40 -8.14 -10.79 4.84
CA LYS A 40 -8.25 -11.62 6.05
C LYS A 40 -8.19 -10.81 7.35
N GLY A 41 -7.60 -9.61 7.33
CA GLY A 41 -7.48 -8.75 8.52
C GLY A 41 -6.79 -9.42 9.72
N GLY A 42 -5.80 -10.28 9.47
CA GLY A 42 -5.10 -11.05 10.50
C GLY A 42 -5.87 -12.23 11.10
N ARG A 43 -7.06 -12.56 10.57
CA ARG A 43 -7.91 -13.65 11.06
C ARG A 43 -7.74 -14.96 10.27
N ASN A 44 -7.86 -16.08 10.96
CA ASN A 44 -7.90 -17.41 10.36
C ASN A 44 -9.34 -17.87 10.02
N SER A 45 -9.50 -19.11 9.57
CA SER A 45 -10.80 -19.71 9.21
C SER A 45 -11.80 -19.78 10.38
N SER A 46 -11.32 -19.85 11.62
CA SER A 46 -12.16 -19.80 12.83
C SER A 46 -12.48 -18.38 13.30
N GLY A 47 -12.10 -17.35 12.52
CA GLY A 47 -12.32 -15.94 12.86
C GLY A 47 -11.40 -15.37 13.95
N ARG A 48 -10.44 -16.17 14.44
CA ARG A 48 -9.51 -15.76 15.51
C ARG A 48 -8.35 -14.95 14.93
N ILE A 49 -7.91 -13.93 15.67
CA ILE A 49 -6.70 -13.18 15.34
C ILE A 49 -5.51 -14.12 15.54
N THR A 50 -4.81 -14.44 14.44
CA THR A 50 -3.59 -15.24 14.45
C THR A 50 -2.36 -14.40 14.14
N THR A 51 -2.55 -13.27 13.44
CA THR A 51 -1.52 -12.25 13.20
C THR A 51 -2.03 -10.90 13.69
N ARG A 52 -1.31 -10.29 14.63
CA ARG A 52 -1.67 -8.99 15.22
C ARG A 52 -1.28 -7.81 14.31
N HIS A 53 -1.85 -6.64 14.60
CA HIS A 53 -1.59 -5.37 13.89
C HIS A 53 -1.87 -5.41 12.38
N GLN A 54 -2.83 -6.22 11.95
CA GLN A 54 -3.27 -6.34 10.55
C GLN A 54 -4.73 -5.89 10.40
N GLY A 55 -5.03 -5.04 9.41
CA GLY A 55 -6.37 -4.52 9.14
C GLY A 55 -6.37 -3.02 8.83
N GLY A 56 -7.43 -2.51 8.18
CA GLY A 56 -7.63 -1.07 7.96
C GLY A 56 -6.89 -0.41 6.78
N GLY A 57 -6.07 -1.14 6.01
CA GLY A 57 -5.34 -0.56 4.86
C GLY A 57 -6.23 -0.17 3.66
N HIS A 58 -5.66 0.46 2.63
CA HIS A 58 -6.38 0.84 1.39
C HIS A 58 -6.67 -0.36 0.48
N LYS A 59 -7.89 -0.53 -0.05
CA LYS A 59 -8.29 -1.69 -0.88
C LYS A 59 -7.33 -1.97 -2.04
N ARG A 60 -7.16 -3.25 -2.39
CA ARG A 60 -6.40 -3.73 -3.53
C ARG A 60 -7.24 -4.72 -4.31
#